data_AF-A0A5C4XXQ4-F1
#
_entry.id   AF-A0A5C4XXQ4-F1
#
_cell.length_a   1.000
_cell.length_b   1.000
_cell.length_c   1.000
_cell.angle_alpha   90.00
_cell.angle_beta   90.00
_cell.angle_gamma   90.00
#
_symmetry.space_group_name_H-M   'P 1'
#
loop_
_entity.id
_entity.type
_entity.pdbx_description
1 polymer ?
#
loop_
_entity_poly.entity_id
_entity_poly.type
_entity_poly.pdbx_seq_one_letter_code
_entity_poly.pdbx_strand_id
1 'polypeptide(L)'
;MEKTAVAFANADGGEIFVGIQDDKTEPDVHKRWIGLSDIEDYNPHIAVLSHLSPTIPFRIKFYCCPDFNESIILMINIDKSNAVHKTSAQEVYVRQSAQNQKLTDIQRIISLSYSKGATTFEDEILPNCPPEIVAESKAVAEMLAEINSNLDGIEYLLNQNLLRSDDFSPTVASVLLFADEPPSYMTRLCSVKVVRYETREDDPERDHLKDIFTIEGSSYKLIYKIIDKIAEVLSGIQIWTTHGLKPVDYPKEAVWEIVVNAIIHRDYSISDHVQVKIFNDRIEIISPGKLPGFVNVENILDQRFSRNPRIVRQLARYKNPPNKDMGEGLDTAFQKMKEWKLKDPIIEELANSVMVTIPHAPLATPEQAILEFLENNESIKNAQARDLTGIRSENSVKNVFYRLRDAGRIERVPGLLGSSAAWQIKK
;
A
#
# COMPACT_ATOMS: atom_id res chain seq x y z
N MET A 1 -3.09 -28.16 17.52
CA MET A 1 -2.72 -26.81 18.03
C MET A 1 -1.55 -26.22 17.28
N GLU A 2 -0.36 -26.81 17.39
CA GLU A 2 0.89 -26.31 16.81
C GLU A 2 0.80 -25.88 15.34
N LYS A 3 0.31 -26.78 14.45
CA LYS A 3 0.11 -26.49 13.02
C LYS A 3 -0.76 -25.27 12.77
N THR A 4 -1.77 -25.06 13.62
CA THR A 4 -2.72 -23.95 13.53
C THR A 4 -2.09 -22.66 13.98
N ALA A 5 -1.37 -22.66 15.10
CA ALA A 5 -0.63 -21.50 15.56
C ALA A 5 0.46 -21.07 14.56
N VAL A 6 1.24 -22.01 14.03
CA VAL A 6 2.21 -21.75 12.95
C VAL A 6 1.52 -21.16 11.73
N ALA A 7 0.37 -21.72 11.31
CA ALA A 7 -0.38 -21.23 10.16
C ALA A 7 -0.89 -19.79 10.34
N PHE A 8 -1.40 -19.45 11.53
CA PHE A 8 -1.86 -18.09 11.85
C PHE A 8 -0.70 -17.10 11.97
N ALA A 9 0.36 -17.45 12.71
CA ALA A 9 1.56 -16.62 12.85
C ALA A 9 2.21 -16.36 11.48
N ASN A 10 2.09 -17.33 10.56
CA ASN A 10 2.58 -17.21 9.20
C ASN A 10 1.65 -16.45 8.24
N ALA A 11 0.40 -16.23 8.60
CA ALA A 11 -0.58 -15.45 7.85
C ALA A 11 -0.77 -14.08 8.54
N ASP A 12 -2.02 -13.63 8.71
CA ASP A 12 -2.39 -12.33 9.26
C ASP A 12 -2.61 -12.34 10.80
N GLY A 13 -2.19 -13.42 11.48
CA GLY A 13 -2.57 -13.67 12.88
C GLY A 13 -4.00 -14.18 13.01
N GLY A 14 -4.50 -14.32 14.23
CA GLY A 14 -5.88 -14.73 14.49
C GLY A 14 -6.12 -15.32 15.88
N GLU A 15 -7.36 -15.74 16.12
CA GLU A 15 -7.78 -16.29 17.40
C GLU A 15 -8.04 -17.79 17.30
N ILE A 16 -7.56 -18.53 18.30
CA ILE A 16 -7.78 -19.97 18.45
C ILE A 16 -8.52 -20.19 19.77
N PHE A 17 -9.70 -20.79 19.70
CA PHE A 17 -10.47 -21.19 20.87
C PHE A 17 -10.26 -22.68 21.16
N VAL A 18 -9.88 -23.01 22.39
CA VAL A 18 -9.66 -24.38 22.88
C VAL A 18 -10.79 -24.73 23.85
N GLY A 19 -11.52 -25.80 23.55
CA GLY A 19 -12.72 -26.19 24.29
C GLY A 19 -14.04 -25.85 23.57
N ILE A 20 -13.97 -25.35 22.34
CA ILE A 20 -15.11 -25.18 21.43
C ILE A 20 -14.95 -26.14 20.24
N GLN A 21 -15.96 -26.97 19.96
CA GLN A 21 -15.96 -27.86 18.79
C GLN A 21 -16.33 -27.12 17.49
N ASP A 22 -15.77 -27.60 16.37
CA ASP A 22 -16.12 -27.12 15.04
C ASP A 22 -17.55 -27.54 14.63
N ASP A 23 -18.19 -26.71 13.79
CA ASP A 23 -19.51 -26.97 13.19
C ASP A 23 -19.65 -28.33 12.51
N LYS A 24 -18.56 -28.80 11.90
CA LYS A 24 -18.51 -30.11 11.24
C LYS A 24 -18.57 -31.28 12.21
N THR A 25 -18.18 -31.06 13.47
CA THR A 25 -18.13 -32.10 14.50
C THR A 25 -19.43 -32.11 15.30
N GLU A 26 -19.92 -30.92 15.67
CA GLU A 26 -21.17 -30.76 16.42
C GLU A 26 -21.94 -29.58 15.83
N PRO A 27 -23.01 -29.81 15.05
CA PRO A 27 -23.78 -28.73 14.44
C PRO A 27 -24.56 -27.90 15.49
N ASP A 28 -24.89 -28.46 16.66
CA ASP A 28 -25.60 -27.73 17.72
C ASP A 28 -24.67 -26.79 18.48
N VAL A 29 -24.89 -25.48 18.33
CA VAL A 29 -24.07 -24.43 18.95
C VAL A 29 -24.00 -24.58 20.48
N HIS A 30 -25.08 -25.04 21.11
CA HIS A 30 -25.14 -25.21 22.57
C HIS A 30 -24.36 -26.42 23.07
N LYS A 31 -23.95 -27.35 22.19
CA LYS A 31 -23.18 -28.55 22.56
C LYS A 31 -21.70 -28.46 22.21
N ARG A 32 -21.31 -27.42 21.46
CA ARG A 32 -19.90 -27.20 21.09
C ARG A 32 -19.03 -26.80 22.28
N TRP A 33 -19.63 -26.24 23.33
CA TRP A 33 -18.93 -25.84 24.54
C TRP A 33 -18.65 -27.08 25.39
N ILE A 34 -17.41 -27.57 25.31
CA ILE A 34 -16.95 -28.67 26.17
C ILE A 34 -16.25 -28.08 27.39
N GLY A 35 -15.30 -27.15 27.17
CA GLY A 35 -14.50 -26.52 28.22
C GLY A 35 -13.75 -27.51 29.13
N LEU A 36 -12.93 -26.99 30.03
CA LEU A 36 -12.28 -27.76 31.10
C LEU A 36 -12.55 -27.08 32.45
N SER A 37 -12.43 -27.83 33.54
CA SER A 37 -12.71 -27.32 34.89
C SER A 37 -11.58 -26.47 35.46
N ASP A 38 -10.33 -26.73 35.07
CA ASP A 38 -9.15 -26.01 35.56
C ASP A 38 -8.41 -25.30 34.42
N ILE A 39 -7.86 -24.13 34.72
CA ILE A 39 -6.98 -23.37 33.85
C ILE A 39 -5.68 -24.14 33.61
N GLU A 40 -5.18 -24.87 34.61
CA GLU A 40 -3.93 -25.62 34.52
C GLU A 40 -3.97 -26.75 33.48
N ASP A 41 -5.16 -27.30 33.21
CA ASP A 41 -5.35 -28.33 32.19
C ASP A 41 -5.04 -27.84 30.77
N TYR A 42 -4.99 -26.52 30.57
CA TYR A 42 -4.60 -25.90 29.30
C TYR A 42 -3.10 -25.69 29.13
N ASN A 43 -2.28 -25.87 30.19
CA ASN A 43 -0.82 -25.69 30.13
C ASN A 43 -0.13 -26.48 29.01
N PRO A 44 -0.51 -27.74 28.68
CA PRO A 44 0.08 -28.46 27.56
C PRO A 44 -0.11 -27.74 26.21
N HIS A 45 -1.26 -27.07 26.00
CA HIS A 45 -1.51 -26.32 24.78
C HIS A 45 -0.64 -25.06 24.69
N ILE A 46 -0.42 -24.38 25.81
CA ILE A 46 0.40 -23.17 25.89
C ILE A 46 1.89 -23.54 25.73
N ALA A 47 2.35 -24.59 26.41
CA ALA A 47 3.73 -25.04 26.37
C ALA A 47 4.18 -25.39 24.94
N VAL A 48 3.31 -26.02 24.14
CA VAL A 48 3.63 -26.34 22.73
C VAL A 48 3.99 -25.09 21.91
N LEU A 49 3.40 -23.93 22.21
CA LEU A 49 3.67 -22.68 21.49
C LEU A 49 5.01 -22.06 21.89
N SER A 50 5.38 -22.17 23.16
CA SER A 50 6.64 -21.61 23.69
C SER A 50 7.89 -22.35 23.21
N HIS A 51 7.77 -23.63 22.83
CA HIS A 51 8.91 -24.45 22.37
C HIS A 51 9.19 -24.34 20.87
N LEU A 52 8.42 -23.53 20.12
CA LEU A 52 8.66 -23.32 18.71
C LEU A 52 9.87 -22.42 18.47
N SER A 53 10.62 -22.71 17.40
CA SER A 53 11.77 -21.94 16.96
C SER A 53 11.64 -21.59 15.48
N PRO A 54 11.50 -20.30 15.10
CA PRO A 54 11.37 -19.13 15.99
C PRO A 54 10.08 -19.16 16.82
N THR A 55 10.10 -18.53 18.00
CA THR A 55 8.97 -18.50 18.96
C THR A 55 7.83 -17.64 18.44
N ILE A 56 6.59 -18.12 18.58
CA ILE A 56 5.40 -17.39 18.15
C ILE A 56 4.99 -16.37 19.24
N PRO A 57 4.76 -15.09 18.91
CA PRO A 57 4.13 -14.14 19.82
C PRO A 57 2.63 -14.48 19.97
N PHE A 58 2.18 -14.65 21.22
CA PHE A 58 0.77 -14.93 21.50
C PHE A 58 0.32 -14.33 22.84
N ARG A 59 -0.99 -14.07 22.94
CA ARG A 59 -1.68 -13.64 24.17
C ARG A 59 -2.80 -14.61 24.49
N ILE A 60 -3.05 -14.85 25.77
CA ILE A 60 -4.10 -15.77 26.22
C ILE A 60 -5.18 -15.05 27.02
N LYS A 61 -6.42 -15.49 26.89
CA LYS A 61 -7.52 -15.15 27.79
C LYS A 61 -8.33 -16.40 28.09
N PHE A 62 -8.84 -16.49 29.31
CA PHE A 62 -9.77 -17.54 29.72
C PHE A 62 -11.18 -16.97 29.76
N TYR A 63 -12.15 -17.71 29.25
CA TYR A 63 -13.57 -17.40 29.38
C TYR A 63 -14.26 -18.50 30.14
N CYS A 64 -15.11 -18.13 31.10
CA CYS A 64 -15.98 -19.04 31.82
C CYS A 64 -17.42 -18.70 31.45
N CYS A 65 -18.25 -19.71 31.24
CA CYS A 65 -19.67 -19.53 30.98
C CYS A 65 -20.50 -20.20 32.08
N PRO A 66 -21.31 -19.44 32.85
CA PRO A 66 -22.15 -19.99 33.91
C PRO A 66 -23.15 -21.04 33.41
N ASP A 67 -23.63 -20.90 32.17
CA ASP A 67 -24.63 -21.79 31.58
C ASP A 67 -24.06 -23.17 31.18
N PHE A 68 -22.73 -23.34 31.22
CA PHE A 68 -22.03 -24.57 30.83
C PHE A 68 -21.20 -25.14 31.99
N ASN A 69 -21.83 -25.38 33.14
CA ASN A 69 -21.20 -25.98 34.33
C ASN A 69 -19.94 -25.21 34.80
N GLU A 70 -19.92 -23.89 34.63
CA GLU A 70 -18.76 -23.04 34.93
C GLU A 70 -17.46 -23.48 34.22
N SER A 71 -17.56 -24.27 33.15
CA SER A 71 -16.38 -24.74 32.44
C SER A 71 -15.69 -23.60 31.71
N ILE A 72 -14.37 -23.69 31.66
CA ILE A 72 -13.47 -22.66 31.16
C ILE A 72 -13.06 -23.04 29.74
N ILE A 73 -12.91 -22.06 28.87
CA ILE A 73 -12.25 -22.20 27.57
C ILE A 73 -11.04 -21.28 27.50
N LEU A 74 -10.04 -21.70 26.72
CA LEU A 74 -8.85 -20.91 26.44
C LEU A 74 -8.97 -20.25 25.07
N MET A 75 -8.86 -18.93 25.00
CA MET A 75 -8.63 -18.20 23.76
C MET A 75 -7.15 -17.83 23.65
N ILE A 76 -6.52 -18.24 22.57
CA ILE A 76 -5.14 -17.89 22.21
C ILE A 76 -5.21 -16.94 21.01
N ASN A 77 -4.82 -15.69 21.22
CA ASN A 77 -4.63 -14.73 20.14
C ASN A 77 -3.18 -14.82 19.66
N ILE A 78 -3.00 -15.25 18.42
CA ILE A 78 -1.72 -15.37 17.73
C ILE A 78 -1.49 -14.08 16.95
N ASP A 79 -0.43 -13.35 17.28
CA ASP A 79 -0.07 -12.14 16.55
C ASP A 79 0.62 -12.51 15.22
N LYS A 80 0.47 -11.65 14.21
CA LYS A 80 1.24 -11.74 12.95
C LYS A 80 2.73 -11.61 13.26
N SER A 81 3.54 -12.50 12.72
CA SER A 81 4.99 -12.50 12.96
C SER A 81 5.81 -12.08 11.74
N ASN A 82 6.97 -11.47 12.02
CA ASN A 82 7.98 -11.07 11.04
C ASN A 82 8.94 -12.21 10.69
N ALA A 83 8.82 -13.38 11.32
CA ALA A 83 9.60 -14.57 11.01
C ALA A 83 8.74 -15.66 10.36
N VAL A 84 9.34 -16.49 9.50
CA VAL A 84 8.69 -17.72 9.06
C VAL A 84 8.78 -18.76 10.18
N HIS A 85 7.64 -19.06 10.80
CA HIS A 85 7.53 -20.08 11.81
C HIS A 85 7.43 -21.47 11.19
N LYS A 86 8.03 -22.42 11.89
CA LYS A 86 8.01 -23.83 11.54
C LYS A 86 7.48 -24.62 12.73
N THR A 87 6.83 -25.71 12.43
CA THR A 87 6.53 -26.73 13.44
C THR A 87 7.82 -27.40 13.93
N SER A 88 7.78 -28.15 15.03
CA SER A 88 8.84 -29.01 15.53
C SER A 88 9.32 -30.03 14.48
N ALA A 89 8.44 -30.40 13.54
CA ALA A 89 8.77 -31.22 12.38
C ALA A 89 9.42 -30.44 11.21
N GLN A 90 9.80 -29.18 11.40
CA GLN A 90 10.35 -28.27 10.39
C GLN A 90 9.41 -27.98 9.20
N GLU A 91 8.11 -28.21 9.36
CA GLU A 91 7.11 -27.94 8.34
C GLU A 91 6.56 -26.51 8.45
N VAL A 92 6.40 -25.83 7.31
CA VAL A 92 5.80 -24.49 7.20
C VAL A 92 4.32 -24.62 6.82
N TYR A 93 3.44 -23.93 7.54
CA TYR A 93 2.03 -23.82 7.24
C TYR A 93 1.62 -22.35 7.14
N VAL A 94 0.64 -22.03 6.29
CA VAL A 94 0.00 -20.70 6.19
C VAL A 94 -1.51 -20.87 6.25
N ARG A 95 -2.19 -20.02 7.03
CA ARG A 95 -3.66 -20.00 7.09
C ARG A 95 -4.21 -19.40 5.79
N GLN A 96 -5.09 -20.14 5.12
CA GLN A 96 -5.87 -19.63 4.00
C GLN A 96 -7.34 -19.94 4.27
N SER A 97 -8.14 -18.89 4.50
CA SER A 97 -9.56 -19.03 4.86
C SER A 97 -9.74 -19.99 6.07
N ALA A 98 -10.51 -21.06 5.92
CA ALA A 98 -10.81 -22.02 6.98
C ALA A 98 -9.77 -23.15 7.14
N GLN A 99 -8.69 -23.17 6.35
CA GLN A 99 -7.72 -24.28 6.35
C GLN A 99 -6.27 -23.84 6.59
N ASN A 100 -5.49 -24.77 7.14
CA ASN A 100 -4.04 -24.61 7.29
C ASN A 100 -3.37 -25.29 6.09
N GLN A 101 -2.83 -24.52 5.15
CA GLN A 101 -2.15 -25.05 3.98
C GLN A 101 -0.67 -25.29 4.29
N LYS A 102 -0.17 -26.51 4.05
CA LYS A 102 1.25 -26.82 4.13
C LYS A 102 1.98 -26.22 2.92
N LEU A 103 3.03 -25.45 3.16
CA LEU A 103 3.94 -25.00 2.11
C LEU A 103 5.09 -25.99 2.00
N THR A 104 5.15 -26.73 0.89
CA THR A 104 6.23 -27.66 0.56
C THR A 104 7.20 -27.09 -0.46
N ASP A 105 6.75 -26.12 -1.26
CA ASP A 105 7.57 -25.46 -2.27
C ASP A 105 8.53 -24.45 -1.61
N ILE A 106 9.83 -24.68 -1.80
CA ILE A 106 10.90 -23.84 -1.27
C ILE A 106 10.77 -22.39 -1.76
N GLN A 107 10.36 -22.17 -3.02
CA GLN A 107 10.21 -20.83 -3.57
C GLN A 107 9.10 -20.06 -2.84
N ARG A 108 7.98 -20.73 -2.53
CA ARG A 108 6.89 -20.12 -1.74
C ARG A 108 7.30 -19.82 -0.30
N ILE A 109 8.12 -20.67 0.32
CA ILE A 109 8.64 -20.43 1.67
C ILE A 109 9.57 -19.22 1.66
N ILE A 110 10.41 -19.09 0.63
CA ILE A 110 11.29 -17.95 0.43
C ILE A 110 10.47 -16.66 0.22
N SER A 111 9.46 -16.67 -0.66
CA SER A 111 8.55 -15.53 -0.85
C SER A 111 7.81 -15.14 0.45
N LEU A 112 7.41 -16.12 1.25
CA LEU A 112 6.81 -15.86 2.57
C LEU A 112 7.80 -15.19 3.52
N SER A 113 9.07 -15.61 3.50
CA SER A 113 10.15 -15.00 4.27
C SER A 113 10.35 -13.53 3.91
N TYR A 114 10.32 -13.21 2.60
CA TYR A 114 10.39 -11.84 2.09
C TYR A 114 9.18 -11.00 2.47
N SER A 115 7.97 -11.55 2.35
CA SER A 115 6.74 -10.85 2.76
C SER A 115 6.73 -10.52 4.25
N LYS A 116 7.35 -11.36 5.09
CA LYS A 116 7.42 -11.17 6.54
C LYS A 116 8.57 -10.26 6.98
N GLY A 117 9.55 -10.02 6.12
CA GLY A 117 10.74 -9.26 6.46
C GLY A 117 11.74 -10.02 7.33
N ALA A 118 11.68 -11.36 7.36
CA ALA A 118 12.66 -12.22 8.03
C ALA A 118 13.99 -12.27 7.26
N THR A 119 13.88 -12.12 5.94
CA THR A 119 14.96 -11.90 4.97
C THR A 119 14.51 -10.75 4.08
N THR A 120 15.41 -9.88 3.65
CA THR A 120 15.09 -8.80 2.71
C THR A 120 15.53 -9.23 1.31
N PHE A 121 14.64 -9.10 0.32
CA PHE A 121 15.01 -9.45 -1.07
C PHE A 121 16.10 -8.53 -1.61
N GLU A 122 16.24 -7.33 -1.05
CA GLU A 122 17.29 -6.38 -1.40
C GLU A 122 18.71 -6.93 -1.17
N ASP A 123 18.87 -7.96 -0.32
CA ASP A 123 20.15 -8.60 -0.01
C ASP A 123 20.48 -9.80 -0.91
N GLU A 124 19.55 -10.24 -1.79
CA GLU A 124 19.87 -11.28 -2.76
C GLU A 124 21.00 -10.85 -3.69
N ILE A 125 21.88 -11.79 -4.02
CA ILE A 125 22.99 -11.59 -4.95
C ILE A 125 22.54 -11.78 -6.40
N LEU A 126 23.10 -10.99 -7.29
CA LEU A 126 22.92 -11.08 -8.73
C LEU A 126 24.26 -11.52 -9.36
N PRO A 127 24.57 -12.83 -9.36
CA PRO A 127 25.91 -13.33 -9.75
C PRO A 127 26.25 -13.10 -11.22
N ASN A 128 25.24 -12.85 -12.06
CA ASN A 128 25.42 -12.55 -13.48
C ASN A 128 25.53 -11.03 -13.76
N CYS A 129 25.48 -10.18 -12.73
CA CYS A 129 25.66 -8.74 -12.86
C CYS A 129 27.13 -8.40 -12.56
N PRO A 130 27.91 -7.91 -13.53
CA PRO A 130 29.28 -7.46 -13.26
C PRO A 130 29.29 -6.28 -12.27
N PRO A 131 30.21 -6.24 -11.29
CA PRO A 131 30.26 -5.17 -10.30
C PRO A 131 30.49 -3.78 -10.90
N GLU A 132 31.15 -3.68 -12.05
CA GLU A 132 31.43 -2.44 -12.76
C GLU A 132 30.14 -1.73 -13.19
N ILE A 133 29.07 -2.49 -13.48
CA ILE A 133 27.76 -1.94 -13.86
C ILE A 133 27.18 -1.01 -12.79
N VAL A 134 27.44 -1.32 -11.52
CA VAL A 134 27.02 -0.48 -10.39
C VAL A 134 28.13 0.47 -9.97
N ALA A 135 29.36 -0.02 -9.84
CA ALA A 135 30.48 0.75 -9.28
C ALA A 135 30.95 1.91 -10.17
N GLU A 136 30.87 1.75 -11.48
CA GLU A 136 31.25 2.78 -12.47
C GLU A 136 30.03 3.54 -13.02
N SER A 137 28.85 3.29 -12.45
CA SER A 137 27.61 3.96 -12.87
C SER A 137 27.63 5.45 -12.59
N LYS A 138 26.83 6.20 -13.36
CA LYS A 138 26.63 7.63 -13.09
C LYS A 138 26.02 7.86 -11.71
N ALA A 139 25.16 6.96 -11.26
CA ALA A 139 24.47 7.10 -9.98
C ALA A 139 25.43 6.96 -8.78
N VAL A 140 26.43 6.07 -8.84
CA VAL A 140 27.49 6.01 -7.80
C VAL A 140 28.36 7.26 -7.84
N ALA A 141 28.78 7.70 -9.02
CA ALA A 141 29.57 8.92 -9.15
C ALA A 141 28.84 10.14 -8.57
N GLU A 142 27.53 10.28 -8.85
CA GLU A 142 26.67 11.30 -8.27
C GLU A 142 26.56 11.17 -6.75
N MET A 143 26.33 9.96 -6.22
CA MET A 143 26.26 9.70 -4.78
C MET A 143 27.56 10.10 -4.06
N LEU A 144 28.71 9.68 -4.57
CA LEU A 144 30.03 10.01 -3.99
C LEU A 144 30.27 11.51 -3.95
N ALA A 145 29.88 12.23 -5.01
CA ALA A 145 29.94 13.68 -5.07
C ALA A 145 28.98 14.35 -4.06
N GLU A 146 27.78 13.80 -3.86
CA GLU A 146 26.81 14.32 -2.90
C GLU A 146 27.30 14.17 -1.44
N ILE A 147 27.94 13.05 -1.11
CA ILE A 147 28.47 12.81 0.25
C ILE A 147 29.90 13.33 0.45
N ASN A 148 30.51 13.98 -0.55
CA ASN A 148 31.90 14.44 -0.56
C ASN A 148 32.91 13.32 -0.19
N SER A 149 32.71 12.13 -0.73
CA SER A 149 33.59 10.97 -0.50
C SER A 149 34.66 10.86 -1.59
N ASN A 150 35.89 10.52 -1.18
CA ASN A 150 37.02 10.25 -2.08
C ASN A 150 37.22 8.75 -2.36
N LEU A 151 36.35 7.88 -1.84
CA LEU A 151 36.40 6.44 -2.09
C LEU A 151 36.11 6.16 -3.57
N ASP A 152 36.69 5.08 -4.11
CA ASP A 152 36.22 4.55 -5.39
C ASP A 152 34.85 3.86 -5.23
N GLY A 153 34.19 3.59 -6.36
CA GLY A 153 32.85 3.01 -6.37
C GLY A 153 32.78 1.62 -5.72
N ILE A 154 33.79 0.77 -5.93
CA ILE A 154 33.84 -0.58 -5.36
C ILE A 154 34.00 -0.51 -3.84
N GLU A 155 34.95 0.30 -3.37
CA GLU A 155 35.22 0.50 -1.95
C GLU A 155 34.00 1.06 -1.22
N TYR A 156 33.33 2.06 -1.81
CA TYR A 156 32.09 2.59 -1.26
C TYR A 156 31.01 1.52 -1.15
N LEU A 157 30.74 0.76 -2.22
CA LEU A 157 29.69 -0.23 -2.23
C LEU A 157 29.97 -1.40 -1.25
N LEU A 158 31.23 -1.84 -1.13
CA LEU A 158 31.64 -2.82 -0.11
C LEU A 158 31.41 -2.30 1.31
N ASN A 159 31.81 -1.06 1.60
CA ASN A 159 31.61 -0.43 2.91
C ASN A 159 30.12 -0.29 3.27
N GLN A 160 29.24 -0.22 2.27
CA GLN A 160 27.79 -0.20 2.46
C GLN A 160 27.15 -1.60 2.44
N ASN A 161 27.93 -2.68 2.32
CA ASN A 161 27.49 -4.07 2.12
C ASN A 161 26.61 -4.28 0.87
N LEU A 162 26.77 -3.42 -0.14
CA LEU A 162 26.04 -3.46 -1.40
C LEU A 162 26.70 -4.37 -2.44
N LEU A 163 27.98 -4.66 -2.25
CA LEU A 163 28.69 -5.77 -2.90
C LEU A 163 29.09 -6.81 -1.86
N ARG A 164 29.20 -8.05 -2.30
CA ARG A 164 29.79 -9.15 -1.53
C ARG A 164 31.31 -9.01 -1.41
N SER A 165 31.86 -9.20 -0.22
CA SER A 165 33.30 -9.01 0.03
C SER A 165 34.19 -10.14 -0.51
N ASP A 166 33.61 -11.31 -0.74
CA ASP A 166 34.28 -12.51 -1.22
C ASP A 166 34.47 -12.52 -2.74
N ASP A 167 33.43 -12.17 -3.49
CA ASP A 167 33.42 -12.29 -4.95
C ASP A 167 32.98 -11.00 -5.67
N PHE A 168 32.76 -9.90 -4.94
CA PHE A 168 32.25 -8.62 -5.46
C PHE A 168 30.86 -8.71 -6.12
N SER A 169 30.12 -9.81 -5.94
CA SER A 169 28.77 -9.95 -6.50
C SER A 169 27.85 -8.80 -6.05
N PRO A 170 27.16 -8.12 -6.99
CA PRO A 170 26.16 -7.10 -6.67
C PRO A 170 24.96 -7.68 -5.93
N THR A 171 24.41 -6.89 -5.02
CA THR A 171 23.11 -7.16 -4.39
C THR A 171 21.96 -6.58 -5.23
N VAL A 172 20.74 -7.05 -5.02
CA VAL A 172 19.55 -6.41 -5.59
C VAL A 172 19.48 -4.93 -5.21
N ALA A 173 19.78 -4.58 -3.95
CA ALA A 173 19.85 -3.20 -3.49
C ALA A 173 20.84 -2.37 -4.33
N SER A 174 22.05 -2.87 -4.59
CA SER A 174 23.05 -2.12 -5.36
C SER A 174 22.58 -1.85 -6.79
N VAL A 175 21.99 -2.85 -7.44
CA VAL A 175 21.48 -2.69 -8.82
C VAL A 175 20.32 -1.71 -8.85
N LEU A 176 19.34 -1.82 -7.96
CA LEU A 176 18.20 -0.90 -7.89
C LEU A 176 18.61 0.54 -7.56
N LEU A 177 19.59 0.72 -6.68
CA LEU A 177 20.05 2.05 -6.27
C LEU A 177 20.94 2.72 -7.30
N PHE A 178 21.74 1.94 -8.05
CA PHE A 178 22.88 2.51 -8.77
C PHE A 178 23.03 2.08 -10.23
N ALA A 179 22.51 0.94 -10.67
CA ALA A 179 22.57 0.62 -12.09
C ALA A 179 21.78 1.68 -12.89
N ASP A 180 22.34 2.17 -13.99
CA ASP A 180 21.63 3.13 -14.85
C ASP A 180 20.39 2.49 -15.51
N GLU A 181 20.44 1.17 -15.74
CA GLU A 181 19.35 0.35 -16.29
C GLU A 181 19.11 -0.93 -15.43
N PRO A 182 18.49 -0.82 -14.25
CA PRO A 182 18.27 -1.97 -13.37
C PRO A 182 17.51 -3.15 -14.02
N PRO A 183 16.47 -2.95 -14.85
CA PRO A 183 15.71 -4.06 -15.46
C PRO A 183 16.55 -5.03 -16.29
N SER A 184 17.68 -4.59 -16.84
CA SER A 184 18.58 -5.43 -17.65
C SER A 184 19.31 -6.50 -16.82
N TYR A 185 19.44 -6.29 -15.51
CA TYR A 185 20.18 -7.18 -14.60
C TYR A 185 19.27 -7.85 -13.55
N MET A 186 18.07 -7.33 -13.37
CA MET A 186 17.09 -7.85 -12.43
C MET A 186 16.38 -9.09 -12.99
N THR A 187 16.17 -10.10 -12.15
CA THR A 187 15.38 -11.31 -12.52
C THR A 187 13.86 -11.11 -12.35
N ARG A 188 13.45 -9.94 -11.85
CA ARG A 188 12.06 -9.56 -11.56
C ARG A 188 11.80 -8.20 -12.19
N LEU A 189 10.57 -7.98 -12.67
CA LEU A 189 10.15 -6.66 -13.11
C LEU A 189 10.27 -5.66 -11.94
N CYS A 190 10.87 -4.50 -12.21
CA CYS A 190 11.10 -3.45 -11.21
C CYS A 190 10.86 -2.04 -11.76
N SER A 191 10.33 -1.91 -12.97
CA SER A 191 9.98 -0.61 -13.56
C SER A 191 8.61 -0.12 -13.12
N VAL A 192 8.31 1.15 -13.40
CA VAL A 192 7.05 1.78 -13.04
C VAL A 192 6.22 2.04 -14.29
N LYS A 193 4.94 1.69 -14.27
CA LYS A 193 3.99 2.00 -15.34
C LYS A 193 3.11 3.17 -14.93
N VAL A 194 3.18 4.27 -15.66
CA VAL A 194 2.22 5.39 -15.54
C VAL A 194 1.16 5.21 -16.62
N VAL A 195 -0.09 5.09 -16.20
CA VAL A 195 -1.24 4.78 -17.07
C VAL A 195 -2.27 5.88 -16.95
N ARG A 196 -2.73 6.43 -18.08
CA ARG A 196 -3.76 7.46 -18.12
C ARG A 196 -5.09 6.89 -18.61
N TYR A 197 -6.13 7.02 -17.78
CA TYR A 197 -7.51 6.60 -18.10
C TYR A 197 -8.47 7.80 -18.16
N GLU A 198 -9.07 8.08 -19.31
CA GLU A 198 -10.04 9.17 -19.49
C GLU A 198 -11.44 8.84 -18.94
N THR A 199 -11.51 8.33 -17.71
CA THR A 199 -12.76 8.00 -17.05
C THR A 199 -12.70 8.32 -15.55
N ARG A 200 -13.86 8.20 -14.90
CA ARG A 200 -14.05 8.24 -13.45
C ARG A 200 -14.51 6.89 -12.90
N GLU A 201 -14.72 5.91 -13.77
CA GLU A 201 -15.18 4.58 -13.39
C GLU A 201 -14.13 3.85 -12.55
N ASP A 202 -14.60 2.93 -11.71
CA ASP A 202 -13.75 2.07 -10.88
C ASP A 202 -13.10 0.96 -11.72
N ASP A 203 -13.82 0.44 -12.70
CA ASP A 203 -13.35 -0.58 -13.64
C ASP A 203 -13.27 0.00 -15.06
N PRO A 204 -12.13 0.62 -15.45
CA PRO A 204 -12.01 1.27 -16.74
C PRO A 204 -11.95 0.25 -17.88
N GLU A 205 -12.88 0.35 -18.83
CA GLU A 205 -12.78 -0.35 -20.12
C GLU A 205 -11.57 0.07 -20.96
N ARG A 206 -11.21 -0.76 -21.95
CA ARG A 206 -10.04 -0.54 -22.82
C ARG A 206 -10.12 0.78 -23.59
N ASP A 207 -11.32 1.21 -23.97
CA ASP A 207 -11.53 2.46 -24.72
C ASP A 207 -11.25 3.71 -23.87
N HIS A 208 -11.22 3.58 -22.54
CA HIS A 208 -10.81 4.67 -21.64
C HIS A 208 -9.29 4.84 -21.56
N LEU A 209 -8.51 3.86 -22.01
CA LEU A 209 -7.05 3.92 -21.96
C LEU A 209 -6.54 4.93 -22.99
N LYS A 210 -5.87 5.97 -22.51
CA LYS A 210 -5.28 7.00 -23.37
C LYS A 210 -3.79 6.74 -23.64
N ASP A 211 -3.01 6.67 -22.57
CA ASP A 211 -1.55 6.61 -22.64
C ASP A 211 -0.99 5.59 -21.63
N ILE A 212 0.12 4.94 -22.01
CA ILE A 212 0.92 4.09 -21.12
C ILE A 212 2.39 4.50 -21.27
N PHE A 213 3.05 4.75 -20.15
CA PHE A 213 4.47 5.03 -20.08
C PHE A 213 5.16 4.04 -19.14
N THR A 214 6.27 3.46 -19.57
CA THR A 214 7.17 2.69 -18.71
C THR A 214 8.36 3.57 -18.32
N ILE A 215 8.59 3.72 -17.03
CA ILE A 215 9.67 4.55 -16.46
C ILE A 215 10.67 3.64 -15.77
N GLU A 216 11.94 3.85 -16.11
CA GLU A 216 13.06 3.04 -15.67
C GLU A 216 14.26 3.92 -15.25
N GLY A 217 15.10 3.35 -14.40
CA GLY A 217 16.34 3.95 -13.91
C GLY A 217 16.62 3.58 -12.46
N SER A 218 17.77 4.05 -11.97
CA SER A 218 18.16 3.94 -10.58
C SER A 218 17.13 4.58 -9.64
N SER A 219 16.96 4.04 -8.43
CA SER A 219 15.85 4.36 -7.51
C SER A 219 15.69 5.87 -7.27
N TYR A 220 16.80 6.59 -7.07
CA TYR A 220 16.77 8.05 -6.90
C TYR A 220 16.20 8.73 -8.14
N LYS A 221 16.79 8.50 -9.32
CA LYS A 221 16.33 9.10 -10.60
C LYS A 221 14.92 8.66 -10.99
N LEU A 222 14.58 7.41 -10.71
CA LEU A 222 13.28 6.82 -10.99
C LEU A 222 12.16 7.60 -10.30
N ILE A 223 12.32 7.92 -9.01
CA ILE A 223 11.34 8.72 -8.24
C ILE A 223 11.09 10.07 -8.91
N TYR A 224 12.13 10.83 -9.24
CA TYR A 224 11.96 12.14 -9.89
C TYR A 224 11.32 12.02 -11.27
N LYS A 225 11.75 11.05 -12.10
CA LYS A 225 11.15 10.80 -13.42
C LYS A 225 9.65 10.47 -13.33
N ILE A 226 9.24 9.71 -12.31
CA ILE A 226 7.82 9.39 -12.08
C ILE A 226 7.04 10.67 -11.76
N ILE A 227 7.55 11.50 -10.85
CA ILE A 227 6.88 12.75 -10.45
C ILE A 227 6.76 13.71 -11.61
N ASP A 228 7.82 13.88 -12.40
CA ASP A 228 7.80 14.71 -13.60
C ASP A 228 6.77 14.20 -14.62
N LYS A 229 6.71 12.87 -14.82
CA LYS A 229 5.73 12.28 -15.74
C LYS A 229 4.30 12.41 -15.22
N ILE A 230 4.06 12.26 -13.92
CA ILE A 230 2.75 12.51 -13.32
C ILE A 230 2.34 13.97 -13.57
N ALA A 231 3.22 14.93 -13.30
CA ALA A 231 2.95 16.35 -13.51
C ALA A 231 2.65 16.68 -14.99
N GLU A 232 3.41 16.10 -15.92
CA GLU A 232 3.17 16.21 -17.36
C GLU A 232 1.77 15.71 -17.74
N VAL A 233 1.39 14.51 -17.28
CA VAL A 233 0.07 13.93 -17.57
C VAL A 233 -1.07 14.78 -16.96
N LEU A 234 -0.91 15.25 -15.72
CA LEU A 234 -1.91 16.08 -15.04
C LEU A 234 -2.12 17.43 -15.75
N SER A 235 -1.06 18.02 -16.31
CA SER A 235 -1.16 19.30 -17.04
C SER A 235 -2.13 19.26 -18.24
N GLY A 236 -2.34 18.07 -18.81
CA GLY A 236 -3.27 17.83 -19.91
C GLY A 236 -4.72 17.59 -19.49
N ILE A 237 -5.01 17.48 -18.19
CA ILE A 237 -6.36 17.20 -17.67
C ILE A 237 -7.00 18.51 -17.21
N GLN A 238 -8.13 18.86 -17.80
CA GLN A 238 -8.89 20.07 -17.45
C GLN A 238 -10.11 19.69 -16.60
N ILE A 239 -10.32 20.41 -15.49
CA ILE A 239 -11.45 20.22 -14.58
C ILE A 239 -12.14 21.55 -14.26
N TRP A 240 -13.44 21.50 -13.99
CA TRP A 240 -14.17 22.66 -13.50
C TRP A 240 -13.91 22.91 -12.01
N THR A 241 -13.45 24.12 -11.69
CA THR A 241 -13.29 24.63 -10.33
C THR A 241 -14.29 25.76 -10.06
N THR A 242 -14.40 26.20 -8.81
CA THR A 242 -15.19 27.40 -8.44
C THR A 242 -14.77 28.66 -9.20
N HIS A 243 -13.54 28.68 -9.73
CA HIS A 243 -12.96 29.76 -10.51
C HIS A 243 -12.86 29.45 -12.02
N GLY A 244 -13.65 28.50 -12.51
CA GLY A 244 -13.69 28.11 -13.92
C GLY A 244 -12.81 26.91 -14.25
N LEU A 245 -12.61 26.67 -15.56
CA LEU A 245 -11.85 25.54 -16.07
C LEU A 245 -10.34 25.76 -15.84
N LYS A 246 -9.69 24.82 -15.15
CA LYS A 246 -8.25 24.85 -14.87
C LYS A 246 -7.64 23.45 -15.04
N PRO A 247 -6.32 23.35 -15.26
CA PRO A 247 -5.62 22.08 -15.11
C PRO A 247 -5.88 21.48 -13.72
N VAL A 248 -6.06 20.16 -13.65
CA VAL A 248 -6.12 19.46 -12.36
C VAL A 248 -4.78 19.61 -11.64
N ASP A 249 -4.84 19.82 -10.34
CA ASP A 249 -3.65 19.98 -9.52
C ASP A 249 -3.78 19.16 -8.23
N TYR A 250 -2.65 18.70 -7.71
CA TYR A 250 -2.58 17.94 -6.46
C TYR A 250 -1.44 18.51 -5.60
N PRO A 251 -1.51 18.38 -4.26
CA PRO A 251 -0.38 18.72 -3.41
C PRO A 251 0.82 17.89 -3.84
N LYS A 252 1.87 18.54 -4.36
CA LYS A 252 3.05 17.85 -4.92
C LYS A 252 3.71 16.97 -3.87
N GLU A 253 3.73 17.42 -2.63
CA GLU A 253 4.25 16.69 -1.48
C GLU A 253 3.45 15.42 -1.20
N ALA A 254 2.11 15.44 -1.34
CA ALA A 254 1.31 14.23 -1.13
C ALA A 254 1.59 13.16 -2.19
N VAL A 255 1.66 13.58 -3.46
CA VAL A 255 2.02 12.66 -4.57
C VAL A 255 3.45 12.15 -4.39
N TRP A 256 4.39 13.03 -4.03
CA TRP A 256 5.79 12.69 -3.75
C TRP A 256 5.92 11.59 -2.71
N GLU A 257 5.35 11.79 -1.53
CA GLU A 257 5.48 10.86 -0.40
C GLU A 257 4.87 9.50 -0.72
N ILE A 258 3.73 9.46 -1.42
CA ILE A 258 3.08 8.19 -1.78
C ILE A 258 3.90 7.45 -2.85
N VAL A 259 4.43 8.16 -3.86
CA VAL A 259 5.32 7.56 -4.88
C VAL A 259 6.59 7.02 -4.23
N VAL A 260 7.25 7.81 -3.36
CA VAL A 260 8.47 7.38 -2.67
C VAL A 260 8.20 6.12 -1.84
N ASN A 261 7.14 6.11 -1.03
CA ASN A 261 6.77 4.94 -0.23
C ASN A 261 6.48 3.71 -1.08
N ALA A 262 5.80 3.89 -2.22
CA ALA A 262 5.53 2.80 -3.15
C ALA A 262 6.80 2.16 -3.74
N ILE A 263 7.90 2.92 -3.86
CA ILE A 263 9.20 2.43 -4.36
C ILE A 263 10.05 1.81 -3.25
N ILE A 264 10.19 2.50 -2.11
CA ILE A 264 11.09 2.06 -1.03
C ILE A 264 10.51 0.91 -0.20
N HIS A 265 9.19 0.74 -0.16
CA HIS A 265 8.52 -0.36 0.55
C HIS A 265 7.99 -1.47 -0.36
N ARG A 266 8.32 -1.41 -1.66
CA ARG A 266 7.97 -2.44 -2.66
C ARG A 266 8.53 -3.82 -2.27
N ASP A 267 7.76 -4.87 -2.51
CA ASP A 267 8.25 -6.24 -2.50
C ASP A 267 8.99 -6.57 -3.81
N TYR A 268 10.32 -6.44 -3.77
CA TYR A 268 11.16 -6.70 -4.94
C TYR A 268 11.24 -8.17 -5.37
N SER A 269 10.76 -9.11 -4.54
CA SER A 269 10.70 -10.53 -4.92
C SER A 269 9.58 -10.85 -5.92
N ILE A 270 8.59 -9.95 -6.03
CA ILE A 270 7.44 -10.07 -6.93
C ILE A 270 7.80 -9.46 -8.29
N SER A 271 7.53 -10.21 -9.37
CA SER A 271 7.74 -9.75 -10.74
C SER A 271 6.52 -9.00 -11.28
N ASP A 272 6.34 -7.76 -10.85
CA ASP A 272 5.30 -6.85 -11.35
C ASP A 272 5.76 -5.38 -11.30
N HIS A 273 5.13 -4.48 -12.03
CA HIS A 273 5.45 -3.05 -11.99
C HIS A 273 4.78 -2.37 -10.80
N VAL A 274 5.40 -1.31 -10.27
CA VAL A 274 4.59 -0.29 -9.58
C VAL A 274 3.71 0.37 -10.63
N GLN A 275 2.41 0.50 -10.36
CA GLN A 275 1.48 1.11 -11.30
C GLN A 275 0.99 2.43 -10.74
N VAL A 276 1.09 3.49 -11.53
CA VAL A 276 0.50 4.80 -11.25
C VAL A 276 -0.62 5.01 -12.26
N LYS A 277 -1.86 4.86 -11.84
CA LYS A 277 -3.04 5.08 -12.69
C LYS A 277 -3.61 6.46 -12.43
N ILE A 278 -3.73 7.27 -13.47
CA ILE A 278 -4.22 8.64 -13.40
C ILE A 278 -5.59 8.70 -14.07
N PHE A 279 -6.62 8.99 -13.26
CA PHE A 279 -8.01 9.14 -13.68
C PHE A 279 -8.41 10.61 -13.72
N ASN A 280 -9.64 10.89 -14.17
CA ASN A 280 -10.16 12.26 -14.22
C ASN A 280 -10.40 12.87 -12.82
N ASP A 281 -10.40 12.06 -11.77
CA ASP A 281 -10.79 12.44 -10.41
C ASP A 281 -9.87 11.88 -9.31
N ARG A 282 -8.83 11.12 -9.65
CA ARG A 282 -7.89 10.52 -8.67
C ARG A 282 -6.58 10.07 -9.31
N ILE A 283 -5.60 9.81 -8.46
CA ILE A 283 -4.40 9.04 -8.79
C ILE A 283 -4.41 7.78 -7.92
N GLU A 284 -4.25 6.61 -8.51
CA GLU A 284 -4.06 5.35 -7.78
C GLU A 284 -2.61 4.89 -7.95
N ILE A 285 -1.94 4.60 -6.84
CA ILE A 285 -0.56 4.09 -6.83
C ILE A 285 -0.59 2.69 -6.23
N ILE A 286 -0.25 1.69 -7.02
CA ILE A 286 -0.29 0.28 -6.66
C ILE A 286 1.14 -0.25 -6.58
N SER A 287 1.57 -0.63 -5.38
CA SER A 287 2.90 -1.21 -5.14
C SER A 287 2.80 -2.72 -4.91
N PRO A 288 3.63 -3.54 -5.59
CA PRO A 288 3.69 -4.98 -5.37
C PRO A 288 4.03 -5.37 -3.93
N GLY A 289 3.32 -6.37 -3.40
CA GLY A 289 3.47 -6.91 -2.05
C GLY A 289 2.44 -6.36 -1.06
N LYS A 290 2.20 -7.13 0.01
CA LYS A 290 1.33 -6.74 1.13
C LYS A 290 2.02 -5.79 2.11
N LEU A 291 1.30 -5.28 3.11
CA LEU A 291 1.93 -4.54 4.20
C LEU A 291 2.89 -5.46 4.99
N PRO A 292 4.15 -5.01 5.19
CA PRO A 292 5.19 -5.86 5.74
C PRO A 292 5.06 -6.02 7.26
N GLY A 293 5.53 -7.17 7.77
CA GLY A 293 5.58 -7.43 9.21
C GLY A 293 4.22 -7.28 9.90
N PHE A 294 4.16 -6.59 11.05
CA PHE A 294 2.95 -6.29 11.82
C PHE A 294 2.17 -5.05 11.33
N VAL A 295 2.57 -4.44 10.21
CA VAL A 295 1.87 -3.29 9.65
C VAL A 295 0.55 -3.74 9.02
N ASN A 296 -0.51 -2.98 9.30
CA ASN A 296 -1.85 -3.12 8.72
C ASN A 296 -2.40 -1.73 8.36
N VAL A 297 -3.56 -1.69 7.70
CA VAL A 297 -4.16 -0.43 7.24
C VAL A 297 -4.47 0.51 8.41
N GLU A 298 -4.85 -0.04 9.57
CA GLU A 298 -5.20 0.76 10.75
C GLU A 298 -4.00 1.40 11.44
N ASN A 299 -2.80 0.81 11.31
CA ASN A 299 -1.59 1.24 12.04
C ASN A 299 -0.47 1.75 11.13
N ILE A 300 -0.66 1.80 9.82
CA ILE A 300 0.39 2.15 8.83
C ILE A 300 0.98 3.54 9.05
N LEU A 301 0.22 4.46 9.63
CA LEU A 301 0.68 5.81 9.95
C LEU A 301 1.55 5.83 11.23
N ASP A 302 1.30 4.92 12.17
CA ASP A 302 1.98 4.89 13.46
C ASP A 302 3.21 3.96 13.48
N GLN A 303 3.22 2.95 12.59
CA GLN A 303 4.24 1.91 12.60
C GLN A 303 5.48 2.27 11.78
N ARG A 304 6.64 1.95 12.36
CA ARG A 304 7.95 2.16 11.74
C ARG A 304 8.53 0.83 11.34
N PHE A 305 8.27 0.41 10.11
CA PHE A 305 8.87 -0.78 9.53
C PHE A 305 9.38 -0.51 8.12
N SER A 306 10.65 -0.84 7.86
CA SER A 306 11.21 -0.79 6.51
C SER A 306 11.46 -2.19 5.96
N ARG A 307 10.78 -2.50 4.84
CA ARG A 307 11.00 -3.71 4.05
C ARG A 307 12.36 -3.72 3.35
N ASN A 308 12.83 -2.55 2.91
CA ASN A 308 14.10 -2.40 2.18
C ASN A 308 15.01 -1.38 2.92
N PRO A 309 15.49 -1.70 4.13
CA PRO A 309 16.28 -0.80 4.95
C PRO A 309 17.56 -0.29 4.28
N ARG A 310 18.22 -1.07 3.40
CA ARG A 310 19.41 -0.58 2.68
C ARG A 310 19.04 0.43 1.62
N ILE A 311 17.99 0.19 0.83
CA ILE A 311 17.49 1.17 -0.14
C ILE A 311 17.15 2.49 0.56
N VAL A 312 16.34 2.43 1.63
CA VAL A 312 15.96 3.62 2.43
C VAL A 312 17.19 4.36 2.96
N ARG A 313 18.15 3.61 3.53
CA ARG A 313 19.37 4.19 4.10
C ARG A 313 20.23 4.90 3.06
N GLN A 314 20.39 4.34 1.87
CA GLN A 314 21.20 4.97 0.83
C GLN A 314 20.51 6.18 0.22
N LEU A 315 19.19 6.13 0.00
CA LEU A 315 18.43 7.28 -0.48
C LEU A 315 18.46 8.46 0.52
N ALA A 316 18.49 8.19 1.82
CA ALA A 316 18.63 9.22 2.86
C ALA A 316 20.01 9.94 2.85
N ARG A 317 21.01 9.41 2.14
CA ARG A 317 22.36 10.02 2.07
C ARG A 317 22.49 11.11 1.01
N TYR A 318 21.55 11.22 0.06
CA TYR A 318 21.55 12.32 -0.89
C TYR A 318 21.33 13.65 -0.16
N LYS A 319 21.90 14.75 -0.66
CA LYS A 319 21.67 16.10 -0.08
C LYS A 319 20.20 16.50 -0.09
N ASN A 320 19.47 16.09 -1.13
CA ASN A 320 18.02 16.22 -1.21
C ASN A 320 17.39 14.81 -1.15
N PRO A 321 17.29 14.22 0.05
CA PRO A 321 16.83 12.84 0.18
C PRO A 321 15.35 12.73 -0.23
N PRO A 322 14.98 11.72 -1.04
CA PRO A 322 13.60 11.60 -1.48
C PRO A 322 12.69 11.07 -0.38
N ASN A 323 13.22 10.25 0.52
CA ASN A 323 12.54 9.78 1.71
C ASN A 323 12.92 10.65 2.91
N LYS A 324 11.93 11.03 3.71
CA LYS A 324 12.15 11.63 5.03
C LYS A 324 12.35 10.55 6.08
N ASP A 325 13.15 10.86 7.09
CA ASP A 325 13.34 9.94 8.22
C ASP A 325 12.07 9.88 9.10
N MET A 326 11.88 8.75 9.79
CA MET A 326 10.98 8.60 10.96
C MET A 326 9.46 8.51 10.75
N GLY A 327 8.97 8.06 9.59
CA GLY A 327 7.53 7.74 9.42
C GLY A 327 6.62 8.95 9.16
N GLU A 328 7.20 10.16 9.12
CA GLU A 328 6.46 11.42 8.89
C GLU A 328 6.02 11.60 7.42
N GLY A 329 6.50 10.76 6.50
CA GLY A 329 6.24 10.89 5.07
C GLY A 329 4.77 10.71 4.71
N LEU A 330 4.14 9.61 5.16
CA LEU A 330 2.71 9.38 4.92
C LEU A 330 1.85 10.43 5.65
N ASP A 331 2.17 10.78 6.89
CA ASP A 331 1.47 11.83 7.62
C ASP A 331 1.49 13.17 6.88
N THR A 332 2.63 13.51 6.27
CA THR A 332 2.76 14.70 5.43
C THR A 332 1.77 14.67 4.26
N ALA A 333 1.58 13.51 3.62
CA ALA A 333 0.62 13.39 2.51
C ALA A 333 -0.81 13.69 2.97
N PHE A 334 -1.25 13.12 4.10
CA PHE A 334 -2.58 13.38 4.67
C PHE A 334 -2.73 14.86 5.08
N GLN A 335 -1.74 15.42 5.76
CA GLN A 335 -1.73 16.82 6.15
C GLN A 335 -1.87 17.75 4.93
N LYS A 336 -1.10 17.50 3.87
CA LYS A 336 -1.10 18.33 2.66
C LYS A 336 -2.41 18.27 1.90
N MET A 337 -3.05 17.09 1.84
CA MET A 337 -4.40 16.96 1.27
C MET A 337 -5.41 17.82 2.03
N LYS A 338 -5.35 17.79 3.36
CA LYS A 338 -6.23 18.60 4.22
C LYS A 338 -5.99 20.10 4.10
N GLU A 339 -4.73 20.54 4.02
CA GLU A 339 -4.36 21.95 3.77
C GLU A 339 -4.94 22.46 2.45
N TRP A 340 -5.01 21.59 1.43
CA TRP A 340 -5.61 21.86 0.13
C TRP A 340 -7.14 21.69 0.10
N LYS A 341 -7.76 21.40 1.25
CA LYS A 341 -9.19 21.11 1.40
C LYS A 341 -9.66 19.96 0.51
N LEU A 342 -8.82 18.96 0.28
CA LEU A 342 -9.16 17.72 -0.42
C LEU A 342 -9.37 16.58 0.60
N LYS A 343 -10.13 15.56 0.20
CA LYS A 343 -10.30 14.34 0.99
C LYS A 343 -8.97 13.61 1.17
N ASP A 344 -8.86 12.92 2.30
CA ASP A 344 -7.66 12.16 2.65
C ASP A 344 -7.37 11.02 1.64
N PRO A 345 -6.10 10.62 1.48
CA PRO A 345 -5.76 9.41 0.75
C PRO A 345 -6.41 8.16 1.35
N ILE A 346 -6.73 7.19 0.51
CA ILE A 346 -7.31 5.90 0.91
C ILE A 346 -6.26 4.81 0.70
N ILE A 347 -5.98 4.03 1.74
CA ILE A 347 -5.00 2.95 1.71
C ILE A 347 -5.73 1.62 1.77
N GLU A 348 -5.47 0.73 0.82
CA GLU A 348 -6.09 -0.59 0.72
C GLU A 348 -5.01 -1.67 0.52
N GLU A 349 -5.04 -2.70 1.37
CA GLU A 349 -4.26 -3.91 1.11
C GLU A 349 -5.07 -4.84 0.20
N LEU A 350 -4.57 -5.06 -1.01
CA LEU A 350 -5.11 -6.02 -1.98
C LEU A 350 -4.46 -7.39 -1.78
N ALA A 351 -4.87 -8.38 -2.59
CA ALA A 351 -4.40 -9.75 -2.46
C ALA A 351 -2.86 -9.90 -2.48
N ASN A 352 -2.18 -9.15 -3.36
CA ASN A 352 -0.72 -9.20 -3.54
C ASN A 352 -0.09 -7.80 -3.76
N SER A 353 -0.76 -6.74 -3.35
CA SER A 353 -0.31 -5.36 -3.53
C SER A 353 -0.92 -4.45 -2.48
N VAL A 354 -0.32 -3.28 -2.30
CA VAL A 354 -0.92 -2.17 -1.55
C VAL A 354 -1.29 -1.09 -2.56
N MET A 355 -2.53 -0.60 -2.48
CA MET A 355 -3.02 0.49 -3.30
C MET A 355 -3.24 1.73 -2.43
N VAL A 356 -2.73 2.87 -2.87
CA VAL A 356 -3.03 4.17 -2.28
C VAL A 356 -3.73 5.03 -3.31
N THR A 357 -4.94 5.47 -2.99
CA THR A 357 -5.74 6.36 -3.83
C THR A 357 -5.66 7.79 -3.30
N ILE A 358 -5.25 8.72 -4.15
CA ILE A 358 -5.23 10.17 -3.90
C ILE A 358 -6.45 10.77 -4.63
N PRO A 359 -7.57 11.05 -3.93
CA PRO A 359 -8.76 11.59 -4.56
C PRO A 359 -8.63 13.10 -4.83
N HIS A 360 -9.08 13.56 -6.00
CA HIS A 360 -9.34 14.97 -6.27
C HIS A 360 -10.78 15.32 -5.94
N ALA A 361 -11.14 15.16 -4.66
CA ALA A 361 -12.48 15.44 -4.16
C ALA A 361 -12.40 16.47 -3.02
N PRO A 362 -13.16 17.58 -3.06
CA PRO A 362 -13.13 18.56 -1.99
C PRO A 362 -13.66 18.02 -0.66
N LEU A 363 -13.19 18.60 0.45
CA LEU A 363 -13.72 18.40 1.80
C LEU A 363 -15.09 19.06 2.00
N ALA A 364 -15.39 20.11 1.21
CA ALA A 364 -16.67 20.80 1.25
C ALA A 364 -17.81 19.83 0.91
N THR A 365 -18.98 20.06 1.51
CA THR A 365 -20.17 19.29 1.12
C THR A 365 -20.51 19.57 -0.35
N PRO A 366 -21.06 18.58 -1.08
CA PRO A 366 -21.47 18.78 -2.46
C PRO A 366 -22.36 20.01 -2.67
N GLU A 367 -23.25 20.28 -1.72
CA GLU A 367 -24.15 21.43 -1.70
C GLU A 367 -23.37 22.75 -1.63
N GLN A 368 -22.39 22.85 -0.73
CA GLN A 368 -21.57 24.05 -0.58
C GLN A 368 -20.74 24.32 -1.83
N ALA A 369 -20.09 23.29 -2.38
CA ALA A 369 -19.27 23.43 -3.58
C ALA A 369 -20.08 23.90 -4.80
N ILE A 370 -21.31 23.39 -4.97
CA ILE A 370 -22.22 23.81 -6.03
C ILE A 370 -22.67 25.27 -5.84
N LEU A 371 -23.01 25.66 -4.61
CA LEU A 371 -23.45 27.03 -4.33
C LEU A 371 -22.33 28.04 -4.53
N GLU A 372 -21.11 27.75 -4.05
CA GLU A 372 -19.93 28.61 -4.24
C GLU A 372 -19.59 28.78 -5.73
N PHE A 373 -19.73 27.72 -6.53
CA PHE A 373 -19.58 27.83 -7.98
C PHE A 373 -20.63 28.77 -8.60
N LEU A 374 -21.88 28.65 -8.17
CA LEU A 374 -22.99 29.44 -8.69
C LEU A 374 -22.97 30.92 -8.22
N GLU A 375 -22.22 31.26 -7.17
CA GLU A 375 -21.97 32.67 -6.80
C GLU A 375 -21.18 33.41 -7.88
N ASN A 376 -20.34 32.68 -8.63
CA ASN A 376 -19.45 33.24 -9.65
C ASN A 376 -19.86 32.87 -11.09
N ASN A 377 -20.87 32.01 -11.27
CA ASN A 377 -21.28 31.49 -12.58
C ASN A 377 -22.81 31.47 -12.68
N GLU A 378 -23.35 31.82 -13.85
CA GLU A 378 -24.81 31.93 -14.05
C GLU A 378 -25.55 30.60 -13.89
N SER A 379 -24.93 29.50 -14.30
CA SER A 379 -25.53 28.18 -14.21
C SER A 379 -24.49 27.07 -14.09
N ILE A 380 -24.93 25.91 -13.62
CA ILE A 380 -24.12 24.71 -13.43
C ILE A 380 -24.80 23.50 -14.09
N LYS A 381 -24.03 22.77 -14.90
CA LYS A 381 -24.40 21.48 -15.48
C LYS A 381 -23.99 20.34 -14.57
N ASN A 382 -24.59 19.16 -14.77
CA ASN A 382 -24.23 17.97 -14.00
C ASN A 382 -22.74 17.60 -14.11
N ALA A 383 -22.16 17.67 -15.32
CA ALA A 383 -20.73 17.40 -15.51
C ALA A 383 -19.84 18.34 -14.67
N GLN A 384 -20.15 19.64 -14.65
CA GLN A 384 -19.42 20.62 -13.84
C GLN A 384 -19.57 20.32 -12.34
N ALA A 385 -20.78 19.99 -11.88
CA ALA A 385 -20.99 19.60 -10.49
C ALA A 385 -20.26 18.30 -10.11
N ARG A 386 -20.10 17.33 -11.02
CA ARG A 386 -19.29 16.13 -10.76
C ARG A 386 -17.82 16.48 -10.53
N ASP A 387 -17.26 17.36 -11.36
CA ASP A 387 -15.88 17.85 -11.19
C ASP A 387 -15.71 18.57 -9.85
N LEU A 388 -16.66 19.45 -9.48
CA LEU A 388 -16.60 20.26 -8.26
C LEU A 388 -16.81 19.47 -6.97
N THR A 389 -17.58 18.38 -7.02
CA THR A 389 -17.98 17.65 -5.81
C THR A 389 -17.19 16.36 -5.60
N GLY A 390 -16.44 15.91 -6.62
CA GLY A 390 -15.83 14.59 -6.65
C GLY A 390 -16.84 13.43 -6.72
N ILE A 391 -18.14 13.71 -6.89
CA ILE A 391 -19.15 12.67 -7.05
C ILE A 391 -19.07 12.11 -8.47
N ARG A 392 -18.87 10.79 -8.57
CA ARG A 392 -18.77 10.10 -9.86
C ARG A 392 -20.11 9.90 -10.54
N SER A 393 -21.12 9.48 -9.77
CA SER A 393 -22.46 9.14 -10.29
C SER A 393 -23.28 10.37 -10.66
N GLU A 394 -23.78 10.39 -11.90
CA GLU A 394 -24.69 11.41 -12.40
C GLU A 394 -25.96 11.49 -11.53
N ASN A 395 -26.49 10.35 -11.11
CA ASN A 395 -27.70 10.26 -10.29
C ASN A 395 -27.47 10.80 -8.88
N SER A 396 -26.30 10.53 -8.29
CA SER A 396 -25.94 11.09 -6.99
C SER A 396 -25.87 12.62 -7.04
N VAL A 397 -25.30 13.20 -8.11
CA VAL A 397 -25.31 14.66 -8.31
C VAL A 397 -26.73 15.21 -8.54
N LYS A 398 -27.59 14.50 -9.29
CA LYS A 398 -29.01 14.89 -9.44
C LYS A 398 -29.71 14.98 -8.08
N ASN A 399 -29.45 14.03 -7.18
CA ASN A 399 -30.01 14.06 -5.83
C ASN A 399 -29.51 15.26 -5.01
N VAL A 400 -28.25 15.69 -5.18
CA VAL A 400 -27.75 16.93 -4.57
C VAL A 400 -28.50 18.14 -5.12
N PHE A 401 -28.69 18.24 -6.44
CA PHE A 401 -29.47 19.32 -7.05
C PHE A 401 -30.92 19.34 -6.56
N TYR A 402 -31.57 18.18 -6.44
CA TYR A 402 -32.93 18.11 -5.91
C TYR A 402 -33.02 18.58 -4.46
N ARG A 403 -32.08 18.20 -3.60
CA ARG A 403 -32.03 18.71 -2.22
C ARG A 403 -31.85 20.23 -2.17
N LEU A 404 -30.95 20.79 -2.98
CA LEU A 404 -30.76 22.24 -3.07
C LEU A 404 -32.01 22.97 -3.62
N ARG A 405 -32.71 22.36 -4.58
CA ARG A 405 -33.98 22.88 -5.12
C ARG A 405 -35.08 22.87 -4.06
N ASP A 406 -35.23 21.76 -3.35
CA ASP A 406 -36.27 21.57 -2.34
C ASP A 406 -36.02 22.49 -1.13
N ALA A 407 -34.76 22.82 -0.85
CA ALA A 407 -34.36 23.86 0.09
C ALA A 407 -34.50 25.29 -0.46
N GLY A 408 -35.00 25.47 -1.70
CA GLY A 408 -35.24 26.77 -2.32
C GLY A 408 -33.98 27.54 -2.73
N ARG A 409 -32.82 26.90 -2.80
CA ARG A 409 -31.53 27.55 -3.10
C ARG A 409 -31.24 27.69 -4.59
N ILE A 410 -31.66 26.71 -5.38
CA ILE A 410 -31.45 26.68 -6.83
C ILE A 410 -32.74 26.31 -7.57
N GLU A 411 -32.79 26.63 -8.84
CA GLU A 411 -33.85 26.22 -9.76
C GLU A 411 -33.26 25.75 -11.09
N ARG A 412 -34.05 25.00 -11.86
CA ARG A 412 -33.61 24.51 -13.17
C ARG A 412 -33.75 25.62 -14.19
N VAL A 413 -32.74 25.79 -15.05
CA VAL A 413 -32.78 26.78 -16.13
C VAL A 413 -33.88 26.39 -17.13
N PRO A 414 -34.87 27.26 -17.42
CA PRO A 414 -35.95 26.97 -18.36
C PRO A 414 -35.43 26.64 -19.76
N GLY A 415 -36.06 25.65 -20.42
CA GLY A 415 -35.75 25.28 -21.81
C GLY A 415 -34.55 24.35 -22.00
N LEU A 416 -33.76 24.06 -20.95
CA LEU A 416 -32.61 23.14 -21.04
C LEU A 416 -32.95 21.71 -20.55
N LEU A 417 -32.86 20.74 -21.47
CA LEU A 417 -33.24 19.33 -21.26
C LEU A 417 -32.12 18.35 -21.66
N GLY A 418 -32.19 17.12 -21.15
CA GLY A 418 -31.18 16.10 -21.44
C GLY A 418 -29.78 16.50 -20.98
N SER A 419 -28.77 16.32 -21.84
CA SER A 419 -27.35 16.62 -21.56
C SER A 419 -27.05 18.11 -21.41
N SER A 420 -27.95 19.00 -21.86
CA SER A 420 -27.81 20.44 -21.69
C SER A 420 -28.43 20.97 -20.40
N ALA A 421 -29.11 20.12 -19.62
CA ALA A 421 -29.77 20.51 -18.37
C ALA A 421 -28.79 21.22 -17.41
N ALA A 422 -29.21 22.40 -16.94
CA ALA A 422 -28.44 23.24 -16.02
C ALA A 422 -29.33 23.78 -14.90
N TRP A 423 -28.68 24.19 -13.81
CA TRP A 423 -29.29 24.77 -12.63
C TRP A 423 -28.70 26.15 -12.34
N GLN A 424 -29.47 27.07 -11.79
CA GLN A 424 -29.07 28.44 -11.43
C GLN A 424 -29.55 28.80 -10.02
N ILE A 425 -28.98 29.85 -9.42
CA ILE A 425 -29.48 30.38 -8.14
C ILE A 425 -30.92 30.85 -8.35
N LYS A 426 -31.80 30.44 -7.42
CA LYS A 426 -33.19 30.88 -7.44
C LYS A 426 -33.24 32.35 -7.05
N LYS A 427 -33.80 33.18 -7.93
CA LYS A 427 -33.96 34.63 -7.69
C LYS A 427 -35.09 34.94 -6.71
#